data_AF-A0A0H2SFX8-F1
#
_entry.id   AF-A0A0H2SFX8-F1
#
_cell.length_a   1.000
_cell.length_b   1.000
_cell.length_c   1.000
_cell.angle_alpha   90.00
_cell.angle_beta   90.00
_cell.angle_gamma   90.00
#
_symmetry.space_group_name_H-M   'P 1'
#
loop_
_entity.id
_entity.type
_entity.pdbx_description
1 polymer ?
#
loop_
_entity_poly.entity_id
_entity_poly.type
_entity_poly.pdbx_seq_one_letter_code
_entity_poly.pdbx_strand_id
1 'polypeptide(L)' 'MFLHFEKGIEKGIEKGNFEGEKTIAKSLLFKKFGDNIVPYLNNLDYLDIKTIEDLTNNIFDITLEEAINLLKNSSN' A
#
# COMPACT_ATOMS: atom_id res chain seq x y z
N MET A 1 20.10 -19.90 21.23
CA MET A 1 20.20 -20.07 19.76
C MET A 1 18.85 -20.05 19.03
N PHE A 2 17.70 -20.09 19.72
CA PHE A 2 16.37 -20.18 19.07
C PHE A 2 15.67 -18.82 18.79
N LEU A 3 16.00 -17.75 19.53
CA LEU A 3 15.36 -16.43 19.41
C LEU A 3 15.55 -15.73 18.05
N HIS A 4 16.52 -16.16 17.24
CA HIS A 4 16.76 -15.54 15.93
C HIS A 4 15.84 -16.10 14.83
N PHE A 5 15.39 -17.36 14.99
CA PHE A 5 14.53 -18.01 14.01
C PHE A 5 13.09 -17.49 14.07
N GLU A 6 12.54 -17.34 15.28
CA GLU A 6 11.18 -16.81 15.49
C GLU A 6 11.05 -15.39 14.92
N LYS A 7 12.02 -14.51 15.22
CA LYS A 7 12.09 -13.16 14.65
C LYS A 7 12.26 -13.14 13.13
N GLY A 8 12.88 -14.17 12.55
CA GLY A 8 13.03 -14.31 11.11
C GLY A 8 11.73 -14.69 10.42
N ILE A 9 10.96 -15.60 11.01
CA ILE A 9 9.65 -16.03 10.50
C ILE A 9 8.62 -14.91 10.64
N GLU A 10 8.58 -14.24 11.79
CA GLU A 10 7.67 -13.13 12.06
C GLU A 10 7.87 -11.98 11.06
N LYS A 11 9.12 -11.56 10.84
CA LYS A 11 9.46 -10.56 9.81
C LYS A 11 9.15 -11.03 8.39
N GLY A 12 9.27 -12.32 8.12
CA GLY A 12 8.91 -12.91 6.82
C GLY A 12 7.41 -12.84 6.54
N ILE A 13 6.60 -13.17 7.54
CA ILE A 13 5.13 -13.12 7.47
C ILE A 13 4.66 -11.67 7.36
N GLU A 14 5.19 -10.76 8.19
CA GLU A 14 4.88 -9.33 8.12
C GLU A 14 5.19 -8.75 6.74
N LYS A 15 6.36 -9.08 6.18
CA LYS A 15 6.74 -8.61 4.84
C LYS A 15 5.85 -9.21 3.74
N GLY A 16 5.46 -10.47 3.87
CA GLY A 16 4.52 -11.11 2.93
C GLY A 16 3.13 -10.48 2.94
N ASN A 17 2.59 -10.20 4.14
CA ASN A 17 1.31 -9.52 4.30
C ASN A 17 1.36 -8.11 3.71
N PHE A 18 2.45 -7.37 3.95
CA PHE A 18 2.63 -6.01 3.42
C PHE A 18 2.66 -5.95 1.89
N GLU A 19 3.36 -6.87 1.24
CA GLU A 19 3.36 -6.97 -0.24
C GLU A 19 1.98 -7.37 -0.80
N GLY A 20 1.23 -8.19 -0.04
CA GLY A 20 -0.16 -8.54 -0.35
C GLY A 20 -1.09 -7.32 -0.33
N GLU A 21 -1.07 -6.58 0.77
CA GLU A 21 -1.86 -5.35 0.95
C GLU A 21 -1.55 -4.31 -0.14
N LYS A 22 -0.26 -4.12 -0.48
CA LYS A 22 0.14 -3.25 -1.60
C LYS A 22 -0.49 -3.66 -2.93
N THR A 23 -0.48 -4.95 -3.22
CA THR A 23 -1.03 -5.48 -4.47
C THR A 23 -2.55 -5.26 -4.55
N ILE A 24 -3.23 -5.43 -3.42
CA ILE A 24 -4.66 -5.16 -3.27
C ILE A 24 -4.94 -3.67 -3.49
N ALA A 25 -4.22 -2.79 -2.80
CA ALA A 25 -4.36 -1.34 -2.94
C ALA A 25 -4.10 -0.87 -4.38
N LYS A 26 -3.04 -1.35 -5.04
CA LYS A 26 -2.74 -1.07 -6.47
C LYS A 26 -3.92 -1.46 -7.35
N SER A 27 -4.46 -2.66 -7.16
CA SER A 27 -5.58 -3.18 -7.94
C SER A 27 -6.86 -2.39 -7.72
N LEU A 28 -7.15 -1.98 -6.49
CA LEU A 28 -8.36 -1.22 -6.16
C LEU A 28 -8.30 0.22 -6.70
N LEU A 29 -7.17 0.89 -6.54
CA LEU A 29 -6.93 2.22 -7.11
C LEU A 29 -7.08 2.19 -8.63
N PHE A 30 -6.46 1.21 -9.30
CA PHE A 30 -6.59 1.05 -10.75
C PHE A 30 -8.04 0.77 -11.16
N LYS A 31 -8.76 -0.11 -10.46
CA LYS A 31 -10.17 -0.40 -10.74
C LYS A 31 -11.06 0.83 -10.60
N LYS A 32 -10.81 1.70 -9.61
CA LYS A 32 -11.63 2.88 -9.36
C LYS A 32 -11.31 4.05 -10.31
N PHE A 33 -10.03 4.28 -10.59
CA PHE A 33 -9.57 5.49 -11.27
C PHE A 33 -9.00 5.28 -12.67
N GLY A 34 -8.78 4.02 -13.07
CA GLY A 34 -8.23 3.65 -14.37
C GLY A 34 -6.82 4.20 -14.61
N ASP A 35 -6.53 4.56 -15.85
CA ASP A 35 -5.19 4.98 -16.27
C ASP A 35 -4.72 6.29 -15.59
N ASN A 36 -5.63 7.09 -15.05
CA ASN A 36 -5.31 8.37 -14.41
C ASN A 36 -4.45 8.22 -13.14
N ILE A 37 -4.52 7.06 -12.46
CA ILE A 37 -3.76 6.81 -11.23
C ILE A 37 -2.45 6.05 -11.49
N VAL A 38 -2.29 5.41 -12.65
CA VAL A 38 -1.15 4.54 -12.99
C VAL A 38 0.22 5.18 -12.74
N PRO A 39 0.46 6.47 -13.09
CA PRO A 39 1.75 7.12 -12.83
C PRO A 39 2.14 7.19 -11.35
N TYR A 40 1.16 7.08 -10.44
CA TYR A 40 1.34 7.25 -9.00
C TYR A 40 1.33 5.92 -8.24
N LEU A 41 0.94 4.80 -8.86
CA LEU A 41 0.81 3.50 -8.18
C LEU A 41 2.13 2.99 -7.61
N ASN A 42 3.26 3.31 -8.24
CA ASN A 42 4.59 2.92 -7.72
C ASN A 42 4.91 3.62 -6.40
N ASN A 43 4.25 4.73 -6.09
CA ASN A 43 4.50 5.47 -4.86
C ASN A 43 3.87 4.79 -3.62
N LEU A 44 3.03 3.77 -3.80
CA LEU A 44 2.58 2.88 -2.73
C LEU A 44 3.73 2.13 -2.08
N ASP A 45 4.86 1.96 -2.79
CA ASP A 45 6.00 1.22 -2.25
C ASP A 45 6.70 1.98 -1.12
N TYR A 46 6.49 3.30 -1.06
CA TYR A 46 7.03 4.21 -0.02
C TYR A 46 6.05 4.50 1.12
N LEU A 47 4.81 4.01 1.03
CA LEU A 47 3.81 4.20 2.07
C LEU A 47 3.96 3.17 3.18
N ASP A 48 3.66 3.58 4.41
CA ASP A 48 3.56 2.67 5.54
C ASP A 48 2.28 1.82 5.47
N ILE A 49 2.31 0.68 6.15
CA ILE A 49 1.21 -0.29 6.11
C ILE A 49 -0.12 0.29 6.59
N LYS A 50 -0.12 1.18 7.58
CA LYS A 50 -1.36 1.76 8.11
C LYS A 50 -1.99 2.68 7.09
N THR A 51 -1.17 3.50 6.42
CA THR A 51 -1.66 4.35 5.34
C THR A 51 -2.24 3.53 4.18
N ILE A 52 -1.64 2.37 3.85
CA ILE A 52 -2.18 1.46 2.82
C ILE A 52 -3.49 0.81 3.26
N GLU A 53 -3.59 0.37 4.52
CA GLU A 53 -4.82 -0.18 5.10
C GLU A 53 -5.94 0.86 5.10
N ASP A 54 -5.66 2.09 5.57
CA ASP A 54 -6.62 3.19 5.59
C ASP A 54 -7.08 3.57 4.18
N LEU A 55 -6.17 3.61 3.21
CA LEU A 55 -6.50 3.84 1.81
C LEU A 55 -7.42 2.75 1.26
N THR A 56 -7.15 1.49 1.58
CA THR A 56 -7.91 0.33 1.12
C THR A 56 -9.31 0.32 1.74
N ASN A 57 -9.42 0.62 3.03
CA ASN A 57 -10.69 0.69 3.75
C ASN A 57 -11.60 1.83 3.28
N ASN A 58 -11.00 2.97 2.92
CA ASN A 58 -11.74 4.17 2.48
C ASN A 58 -11.77 4.34 0.96
N ILE A 59 -11.37 3.31 0.19
CA ILE A 59 -11.16 3.43 -1.26
C ILE A 59 -12.39 3.92 -2.02
N PHE A 60 -13.60 3.65 -1.52
CA PHE A 60 -14.84 4.07 -2.16
C PHE A 60 -15.22 5.52 -1.84
N ASP A 61 -14.70 6.07 -0.74
CA ASP A 61 -14.98 7.43 -0.27
C ASP A 61 -13.95 8.45 -0.78
N ILE A 62 -12.73 8.01 -1.12
CA ILE A 62 -11.69 8.92 -1.64
C ILE A 62 -11.93 9.33 -3.10
N THR A 63 -11.55 10.55 -3.44
CA THR A 63 -11.49 11.06 -4.81
C THR A 63 -10.15 10.76 -5.48
N LEU A 64 -10.09 10.94 -6.81
CA LEU A 64 -8.84 10.80 -7.56
C LEU A 64 -7.77 11.79 -7.08
N GLU A 65 -8.16 13.03 -6.81
CA GLU A 65 -7.23 14.08 -6.37
C GLU A 65 -6.64 13.75 -5.00
N GLU A 66 -7.47 13.31 -4.04
CA GLU A 66 -7.02 12.88 -2.72
C GLU A 66 -6.08 11.68 -2.81
N ALA A 67 -6.41 10.67 -3.64
CA ALA A 67 -5.56 9.52 -3.87
C ALA A 67 -4.19 9.94 -4.45
N ILE A 68 -4.18 10.83 -5.44
CA ILE A 68 -2.94 11.35 -6.03
C ILE A 68 -2.13 12.14 -4.99
N ASN A 69 -2.76 12.98 -4.17
CA ASN A 69 -2.07 13.75 -3.15
C ASN A 69 -1.43 12.85 -2.10
N LEU A 70 -2.13 11.81 -1.66
CA LEU A 70 -1.61 10.81 -0.72
C LEU A 70 -0.41 10.06 -1.31
N LEU A 71 -0.48 9.67 -2.59
CA LEU A 71 0.62 9.01 -3.31
C LEU A 71 1.78 9.95 -3.68
N LYS A 72 1.56 11.24 -3.85
CA LYS A 72 2.64 12.21 -4.11
C LYS A 72 3.42 12.55 -2.84
N ASN A 73 2.72 12.66 -1.72
CA ASN A 73 3.34 13.01 -0.44
C ASN A 73 4.26 11.91 0.12
N SER A 74 4.19 10.68 -0.40
CA SER A 74 5.10 9.59 -0.02
C SER A 74 6.47 9.62 -0.71
N SER A 75 6.70 10.54 -1.66
CA SER A 75 7.97 10.68 -2.40
C SER A 75 8.88 11.80 -1.88
N ASN A 76 8.60 12.42 -0.72
CA ASN A 76 9.44 13.45 -0.09
C ASN A 76 10.02 12.99 1.25
#